data_AF-A0A7X9STP4-F1
#
_entry.id   AF-A0A7X9STP4-F1
#
_cell.length_a   1.000
_cell.length_b   1.000
_cell.length_c   1.000
_cell.angle_alpha   90.00
_cell.angle_beta   90.00
_cell.angle_gamma   90.00
#
_symmetry.space_group_name_H-M   'P 1'
#
loop_
_entity.id
_entity.type
_entity.pdbx_description
1 polymer ?
#
loop_
_entity_poly.entity_id
_entity_poly.type
_entity_poly.pdbx_seq_one_letter_code
_entity_poly.pdbx_strand_id
1 'polypeptide(L)'
;MNRDEILARSKKENLLNDERERYIQKSANQNSYFAVIIIFAIFSMILFIQELITGRAFADYRVFSLALLIAMIGQSGTVYYYNRDKKVYLVCTILEIIGAIAGMASIVGSGMGWF
;
A
#
# COMPACT_ATOMS: atom_id res chain seq x y z
N MET A 1 -29.14 -39.43 14.66
CA MET A 1 -27.94 -38.64 14.33
C MET A 1 -27.29 -38.24 15.63
N ASN A 2 -26.03 -38.64 15.86
CA ASN A 2 -25.38 -38.51 17.16
C ASN A 2 -24.82 -37.08 17.36
N ARG A 3 -24.95 -36.50 18.56
CA ARG A 3 -24.59 -35.10 18.86
C ARG A 3 -23.13 -34.79 18.51
N ASP A 4 -22.24 -35.73 18.77
CA ASP A 4 -20.81 -35.59 18.51
C ASP A 4 -20.48 -35.60 17.01
N GLU A 5 -21.25 -36.34 16.21
CA GLU A 5 -21.14 -36.34 14.75
C GLU A 5 -21.58 -34.99 14.16
N ILE A 6 -22.64 -34.38 14.71
CA ILE A 6 -23.13 -33.06 14.29
C ILE A 6 -22.10 -31.98 14.61
N LEU A 7 -21.51 -32.03 15.81
CA LEU A 7 -20.48 -31.09 16.25
C LEU A 7 -19.19 -31.24 15.44
N ALA A 8 -18.78 -32.48 15.12
CA ALA A 8 -17.62 -32.74 14.28
C ALA A 8 -17.83 -32.22 12.85
N ARG A 9 -19.02 -32.42 12.28
CA ARG A 9 -19.38 -31.93 10.95
C ARG A 9 -19.46 -30.40 10.91
N SER A 10 -20.10 -29.78 11.91
CA SER A 10 -20.16 -28.32 12.06
C SER A 10 -18.78 -27.68 12.25
N LYS A 11 -17.89 -28.28 13.04
CA LYS A 11 -16.49 -27.81 13.17
C LYS A 11 -15.72 -27.95 11.86
N LYS A 12 -15.88 -29.07 11.15
CA LYS A 12 -15.21 -29.32 9.87
C LYS A 12 -15.68 -28.36 8.77
N GLU A 13 -16.96 -28.01 8.77
CA GLU A 13 -17.55 -27.01 7.86
C GLU A 13 -17.16 -25.57 8.25
N ASN A 14 -17.09 -25.25 9.55
CA ASN A 14 -16.62 -23.94 10.03
C ASN A 14 -15.11 -23.71 9.85
N LEU A 15 -14.29 -24.76 9.84
CA LEU A 15 -12.84 -24.67 9.59
C LEU A 15 -12.50 -24.10 8.20
N LEU A 16 -13.34 -24.33 7.19
CA LEU A 16 -13.13 -23.82 5.82
C LEU A 16 -13.54 -22.36 5.65
N ASN A 17 -14.31 -21.81 6.60
CA ASN A 17 -14.93 -20.49 6.53
C ASN A 17 -14.85 -19.75 7.89
N ASP A 18 -13.79 -19.94 8.68
CA ASP A 18 -13.67 -19.19 9.94
C ASP A 18 -13.45 -17.70 9.63
N GLU A 19 -14.55 -16.97 9.63
CA GLU A 19 -14.60 -15.53 9.37
C GLU A 19 -13.70 -14.77 10.33
N ARG A 20 -13.48 -15.31 11.54
CA ARG A 20 -12.58 -14.73 12.54
C ARG A 20 -11.13 -14.83 12.09
N GLU A 21 -10.68 -15.98 11.60
CA GLU A 21 -9.30 -16.14 11.11
C GLU A 21 -9.05 -15.25 9.90
N ARG A 22 -10.00 -15.20 8.95
CA ARG A 22 -9.91 -14.28 7.80
C ARG A 22 -9.86 -12.82 8.22
N TYR A 23 -10.65 -12.44 9.22
CA TYR A 23 -10.61 -11.09 9.78
C TYR A 23 -9.25 -10.78 10.42
N ILE A 24 -8.74 -11.68 11.27
CA ILE A 24 -7.42 -11.52 11.91
C ILE A 24 -6.33 -11.34 10.84
N GLN A 25 -6.31 -12.19 9.80
CA GLN A 25 -5.33 -12.09 8.73
C GLN A 25 -5.47 -10.78 7.94
N LYS A 26 -6.70 -10.35 7.64
CA LYS A 26 -6.96 -9.08 6.95
C LYS A 26 -6.48 -7.89 7.79
N SER A 27 -6.76 -7.87 9.09
CA SER A 27 -6.30 -6.84 10.01
C SER A 27 -4.79 -6.84 10.16
N ALA A 28 -4.15 -8.00 10.24
CA ALA A 28 -2.68 -8.11 10.27
C ALA A 28 -2.07 -7.52 8.98
N ASN A 29 -2.56 -7.91 7.81
CA ASN A 29 -2.10 -7.38 6.52
C ASN A 29 -2.31 -5.86 6.42
N GLN A 30 -3.45 -5.35 6.89
CA GLN A 30 -3.74 -3.91 6.89
C GLN A 30 -2.80 -3.14 7.83
N ASN A 31 -2.52 -3.68 9.02
CA ASN A 31 -1.56 -3.08 9.95
C ASN A 31 -0.15 -3.07 9.38
N SER A 32 0.30 -4.18 8.79
CA SER A 32 1.60 -4.25 8.11
C SER A 32 1.69 -3.25 6.96
N TYR A 33 0.64 -3.15 6.15
CA TYR A 33 0.56 -2.19 5.05
C TYR A 33 0.70 -0.74 5.56
N PHE A 34 -0.04 -0.34 6.59
CA PHE A 34 0.09 0.99 7.17
C PHE A 34 1.46 1.25 7.78
N ALA A 35 2.04 0.27 8.47
CA ALA A 35 3.38 0.41 9.03
C ALA A 35 4.43 0.67 7.94
N VAL A 36 4.37 -0.06 6.82
CA VAL A 36 5.26 0.14 5.67
C VAL A 36 5.07 1.53 5.05
N ILE A 37 3.82 1.97 4.85
CA ILE A 37 3.55 3.33 4.34
C ILE A 37 4.14 4.39 5.26
N ILE A 38 3.92 4.28 6.57
CA ILE A 38 4.42 5.27 7.53
C ILE A 38 5.96 5.35 7.45
N ILE A 39 6.63 4.20 7.39
CA ILE A 39 8.09 4.17 7.27
C ILE A 39 8.57 4.79 5.96
N PHE A 40 7.93 4.49 4.83
CA PHE A 40 8.30 5.13 3.56
C PHE A 40 8.00 6.63 3.56
N ALA A 41 6.91 7.09 4.16
CA ALA A 41 6.61 8.51 4.34
C ALA A 41 7.69 9.22 5.14
N ILE A 42 8.10 8.61 6.26
CA ILE A 42 9.17 9.14 7.10
C ILE A 42 10.49 9.22 6.32
N PHE A 43 10.89 8.15 5.61
CA PHE A 43 12.12 8.16 4.83
C PHE A 43 12.09 9.17 3.69
N SER A 44 11.00 9.24 2.93
CA SER A 44 10.81 10.26 1.88
C SER A 44 11.01 11.67 2.43
N MET A 45 10.38 11.97 3.58
CA MET A 45 10.46 13.29 4.19
C MET A 45 11.85 13.60 4.73
N ILE A 46 12.46 12.69 5.49
CA ILE A 46 13.80 12.89 6.07
C ILE A 46 14.85 13.07 4.97
N LEU A 47 14.85 12.20 3.95
CA LEU A 47 15.84 12.26 2.88
C LEU A 47 15.65 13.48 1.99
N PHE A 48 14.40 13.89 1.72
CA PHE A 48 14.12 15.14 1.02
C PHE A 48 14.65 16.36 1.78
N ILE A 49 14.39 16.43 3.09
CA ILE A 49 14.90 17.52 3.94
C ILE A 49 16.43 17.48 4.00
N GLN A 50 17.03 16.30 4.12
CA GLN A 50 18.49 16.13 4.11
C GLN A 50 19.11 16.66 2.81
N GLU A 51 18.55 16.26 1.65
CA GLU A 51 19.00 16.74 0.34
C GLU A 51 18.88 18.26 0.24
N LEU A 52 17.75 18.83 0.68
CA LEU A 52 17.49 20.26 0.63
C LEU A 52 18.49 21.08 1.47
N ILE A 53 18.88 20.58 2.65
CA ILE A 53 19.78 21.30 3.57
C ILE A 53 21.25 21.07 3.21
N THR A 54 21.63 19.86 2.83
CA THR A 54 23.05 19.46 2.72
C THR A 54 23.53 19.29 1.27
N GLY A 55 22.61 19.31 0.29
CA GLY A 55 22.89 19.01 -1.10
C GLY A 55 23.26 17.54 -1.36
N ARG A 56 23.08 16.66 -0.37
CA ARG A 56 23.31 15.21 -0.48
C ARG A 56 22.50 14.39 0.53
N ALA A 57 21.73 13.44 0.06
CA ALA A 57 21.02 12.49 0.88
C ALA A 57 21.79 11.15 0.96
N PHE A 58 21.58 10.41 2.06
CA PHE A 58 22.12 9.05 2.20
C PHE A 58 21.57 8.11 1.11
N ALA A 59 20.32 8.31 0.73
CA ALA A 59 19.63 7.57 -0.31
C ALA A 59 18.68 8.50 -1.07
N ASP A 60 18.33 8.13 -2.29
CA ASP A 60 17.42 8.90 -3.13
C ASP A 60 15.99 8.86 -2.58
N TYR A 61 15.52 10.00 -2.07
CA TYR A 61 14.18 10.14 -1.51
C TYR A 61 13.07 9.78 -2.52
N ARG A 62 13.34 9.92 -3.83
CA ARG A 62 12.38 9.63 -4.90
C ARG A 62 11.96 8.16 -4.91
N VAL A 63 12.87 7.25 -4.55
CA VAL A 63 12.58 5.81 -4.49
C VAL A 63 11.53 5.50 -3.42
N PHE A 64 11.68 6.09 -2.24
CA PHE A 64 10.72 5.93 -1.14
C PHE A 64 9.38 6.60 -1.47
N SER A 65 9.42 7.77 -2.13
CA SER A 65 8.21 8.47 -2.57
C SER A 65 7.45 7.71 -3.65
N LEU A 66 8.17 7.01 -4.53
CA LEU A 66 7.56 6.13 -5.52
C LEU A 66 6.85 4.94 -4.84
N ALA A 67 7.48 4.31 -3.86
CA ALA A 67 6.87 3.22 -3.10
C ALA A 67 5.59 3.67 -2.37
N LEU A 68 5.59 4.88 -1.79
CA LEU A 68 4.39 5.52 -1.23
C LEU A 68 3.29 5.69 -2.27
N LEU A 69 3.61 6.26 -3.44
CA LEU A 69 2.62 6.48 -4.50
C LEU A 69 2.00 5.16 -4.96
N ILE A 70 2.80 4.11 -5.15
CA ILE A 70 2.31 2.77 -5.54
C ILE A 70 1.34 2.21 -4.48
N ALA A 71 1.67 2.36 -3.20
CA ALA A 71 0.78 1.95 -2.13
C ALA A 71 -0.54 2.74 -2.18
N MET A 72 -0.46 4.07 -2.27
CA MET A 72 -1.63 4.95 -2.35
C MET A 72 -2.53 4.62 -3.54
N ILE A 73 -1.99 4.32 -4.72
CA ILE A 73 -2.75 3.85 -5.90
C ILE A 73 -3.56 2.60 -5.57
N GLY A 74 -2.94 1.63 -4.88
CA GLY A 74 -3.62 0.42 -4.46
C GLY A 74 -4.79 0.73 -3.52
N GLN A 75 -4.59 1.61 -2.54
CA GLN A 75 -5.62 1.99 -1.59
C GLN A 75 -6.74 2.81 -2.23
N SER A 76 -6.42 3.91 -2.91
CA SER A 76 -7.39 4.81 -3.54
C SER A 76 -8.16 4.09 -4.64
N GLY A 77 -7.48 3.31 -5.46
CA GLY A 77 -8.06 2.50 -6.53
C GLY A 77 -9.00 1.42 -5.99
N THR A 78 -8.61 0.72 -4.92
CA THR A 78 -9.49 -0.28 -4.28
C THR A 78 -10.71 0.38 -3.65
N VAL A 79 -10.54 1.51 -2.93
CA VAL A 79 -11.66 2.23 -2.34
C VAL A 79 -12.63 2.69 -3.42
N TYR A 80 -12.14 3.24 -4.54
CA TYR A 80 -13.00 3.62 -5.65
C TYR A 80 -13.70 2.43 -6.31
N TYR A 81 -12.99 1.31 -6.51
CA TYR A 81 -13.54 0.11 -7.13
C TYR A 81 -14.80 -0.37 -6.41
N TYR A 82 -14.77 -0.40 -5.07
CA TYR A 82 -15.89 -0.82 -4.24
C TYR A 82 -16.88 0.32 -3.90
N ASN A 83 -16.49 1.59 -4.07
CA ASN A 83 -17.33 2.77 -3.79
C ASN A 83 -17.33 3.72 -4.99
N ARG A 84 -17.94 3.30 -6.10
CA ARG A 84 -17.90 3.99 -7.41
C ARG A 84 -18.53 5.38 -7.40
N ASP A 85 -19.33 5.68 -6.41
CA ASP A 85 -19.92 6.99 -6.10
C ASP A 85 -18.87 7.99 -5.60
N LYS A 86 -17.83 7.54 -4.91
CA LYS A 86 -16.76 8.39 -4.35
C LYS A 86 -15.72 8.75 -5.40
N LYS A 87 -16.11 9.57 -6.39
CA LYS A 87 -15.27 9.99 -7.53
C LYS A 87 -13.93 10.64 -7.11
N VAL A 88 -13.86 11.24 -5.93
CA VAL A 88 -12.61 11.77 -5.35
C VAL A 88 -11.49 10.72 -5.38
N TYR A 89 -11.78 9.46 -5.03
CA TYR A 89 -10.75 8.41 -5.00
C TYR A 89 -10.27 8.02 -6.39
N LEU A 90 -11.12 8.10 -7.42
CA LEU A 90 -10.70 7.92 -8.80
C LEU A 90 -9.72 9.03 -9.22
N VAL A 91 -10.03 10.28 -8.89
CA VAL A 91 -9.14 11.41 -9.18
C VAL A 91 -7.79 11.23 -8.46
N CYS A 92 -7.81 10.87 -7.18
CA CYS A 92 -6.60 10.53 -6.42
C CYS A 92 -5.80 9.43 -7.11
N THR A 93 -6.44 8.31 -7.48
CA THR A 93 -5.78 7.18 -8.15
C THR A 93 -5.08 7.64 -9.43
N ILE A 94 -5.74 8.45 -10.26
CA ILE A 94 -5.19 8.94 -11.53
C ILE A 94 -3.99 9.86 -11.27
N LEU A 95 -4.11 10.81 -10.33
CA LEU A 95 -3.01 11.71 -9.97
C LEU A 95 -1.81 10.95 -9.40
N GLU A 96 -2.06 9.94 -8.57
CA GLU A 96 -1.02 9.09 -7.99
C GLU A 96 -0.33 8.25 -9.08
N ILE A 97 -1.07 7.72 -10.06
CA ILE A 97 -0.49 7.01 -11.23
C ILE A 97 0.40 7.94 -12.04
N ILE A 98 -0.08 9.16 -12.35
CA ILE A 98 0.72 10.16 -13.08
C ILE A 98 2.00 10.50 -12.29
N GLY A 99 1.86 10.72 -10.98
CA GLY A 99 2.99 10.97 -10.09
C GLY A 99 3.98 9.81 -10.04
N ALA A 100 3.50 8.56 -10.01
CA ALA A 100 4.37 7.38 -10.01
C ALA A 100 5.13 7.21 -11.33
N ILE A 101 4.48 7.45 -12.47
CA ILE A 101 5.12 7.43 -13.78
C ILE A 101 6.18 8.53 -13.88
N ALA A 102 5.86 9.76 -13.46
CA ALA A 102 6.80 10.87 -13.45
C ALA A 102 7.98 10.59 -12.50
N GLY A 103 7.71 10.03 -11.32
CA GLY A 103 8.73 9.62 -10.35
C GLY A 103 9.68 8.56 -10.90
N MET A 104 9.14 7.50 -11.53
CA MET A 104 9.94 6.49 -12.22
C MET A 104 10.79 7.11 -13.32
N ALA A 105 10.20 7.95 -14.18
CA ALA A 105 10.92 8.60 -15.25
C ALA A 105 12.06 9.48 -14.71
N SER A 106 11.83 10.20 -13.61
CA SER A 106 12.86 11.02 -12.95
C SER A 106 14.02 10.18 -12.42
N ILE A 107 13.71 9.07 -11.71
CA ILE A 107 14.73 8.16 -11.16
C ILE A 107 15.55 7.55 -12.30
N VAL A 108 14.89 6.97 -13.31
CA VAL A 108 15.56 6.32 -14.44
C VAL A 108 16.35 7.33 -15.27
N GLY A 109 15.76 8.47 -15.61
CA GLY A 109 16.41 9.48 -16.44
C GLY A 109 17.66 10.06 -15.78
N SER A 110 17.60 10.38 -14.49
CA SER A 110 18.79 10.83 -13.75
C SER A 110 19.85 9.74 -13.61
N GLY A 111 19.44 8.48 -13.39
CA GLY A 111 20.38 7.34 -13.34
C GLY A 111 21.05 7.04 -14.68
N MET A 112 20.38 7.35 -15.80
CA MET A 112 20.91 7.20 -17.16
C MET A 112 21.63 8.44 -17.69
N GLY A 113 21.63 9.56 -16.94
CA GLY A 113 22.21 10.83 -17.38
C GLY A 113 21.44 11.51 -18.51
N TRP A 114 20.15 11.23 -18.67
CA TRP A 114 19.29 11.86 -19.68
C TRP A 114 18.94 13.31 -19.34
N PHE A 115 18.92 13.64 -18.05
CA PHE A 115 18.73 14.97 -17.49
C PHE A 115 19.20 15.00 -16.04
#